data_AF-A0A3B9GEQ3-F1
#
_entry.id   AF-A0A3B9GEQ3-F1
#
_cell.length_a   1.000
_cell.length_b   1.000
_cell.length_c   1.000
_cell.angle_alpha   90.00
_cell.angle_beta   90.00
_cell.angle_gamma   90.00
#
_symmetry.space_group_name_H-M   'P 1'
#
loop_
_entity.id
_entity.type
_entity.pdbx_description
1 polymer ?
#
loop_
_entity_poly.entity_id
_entity_poly.type
_entity_poly.pdbx_seq_one_letter_code
_entity_poly.pdbx_strand_id
1 'polypeptide(L)'
;MKKQLIALLMLVLGVLAFGLGARQALTEEEALALIDQKLIRLEATLEDRAAAEEAFQALVQARVRVQNAYRIVSDAIEGGLRAKEMTALRTQTQAKLAAGASSGDCEDAAKAMVREQLRAMEQLRTQSKDQTKTGESKPGMPESAGSGSGK
;
A
#
# COMPACT_ATOMS: atom_id res chain seq x y z
N MET A 1 29.29 31.41 48.08
CA MET A 1 29.17 30.25 47.17
C MET A 1 27.72 29.78 47.02
N LYS A 2 26.78 30.61 46.52
CA LYS A 2 25.37 30.22 46.30
C LYS A 2 24.71 30.88 45.07
N LYS A 3 25.46 31.67 44.29
CA LYS A 3 24.93 32.46 43.15
C LYS A 3 25.33 31.93 41.76
N GLN A 4 26.11 30.86 41.71
CA GLN A 4 26.60 30.24 40.46
C GLN A 4 25.74 29.03 40.01
N LEU A 5 24.75 28.63 40.81
CA LEU A 5 23.94 27.42 40.57
C LEU A 5 22.66 27.66 39.75
N ILE A 6 22.29 28.92 39.51
CA ILE A 6 21.04 29.25 38.80
C ILE A 6 21.29 29.37 37.28
N ALA A 7 22.52 29.68 36.85
CA ALA A 7 22.83 29.84 35.43
C ALA A 7 22.92 28.50 34.66
N LEU A 8 23.09 27.37 35.36
CA LEU A 8 23.19 26.06 34.72
C LEU A 8 21.83 25.35 34.53
N LEU A 9 20.76 25.86 35.17
CA LEU A 9 19.43 25.23 35.09
C LEU A 9 18.59 25.72 33.91
N MET A 10 19.02 26.77 33.21
CA MET A 10 18.32 27.34 32.04
C MET A 10 18.92 26.88 30.69
N LEU A 11 19.77 25.86 30.69
CA LEU A 11 20.37 25.32 29.47
C LEU A 11 19.69 24.04 28.92
N VAL A 12 18.56 23.61 29.51
CA VAL A 12 17.86 22.37 29.12
C VAL A 12 16.45 22.62 28.55
N LEU A 13 16.00 23.86 28.45
CA LEU A 13 14.67 24.20 27.88
C LEU A 13 14.76 25.01 26.57
N GLY A 14 15.95 25.06 25.96
CA GLY A 14 16.28 26.01 24.89
C GLY A 14 16.44 25.46 23.48
N VAL A 15 16.01 24.24 23.17
CA VAL A 15 16.00 23.74 21.79
C VAL A 15 14.73 22.92 21.58
N LEU A 16 13.71 23.57 21.01
CA LEU A 16 12.73 23.02 20.06
C LEU A 16 11.66 24.06 19.68
N ALA A 17 11.90 25.35 19.91
CA ALA A 17 11.25 26.42 19.15
C ALA A 17 11.98 26.59 17.79
N PHE A 18 11.95 25.55 16.96
CA PHE A 18 12.33 25.65 15.55
C PHE A 18 11.07 25.40 14.71
N GLY A 19 10.51 26.49 14.16
CA GLY A 19 9.71 26.40 12.94
C GLY A 19 8.18 26.46 13.08
N LEU A 20 7.65 27.53 13.67
CA LEU A 20 6.37 28.08 13.20
C LEU A 20 6.55 28.50 11.74
N GLY A 21 6.13 27.66 10.79
CA GLY A 21 6.12 28.01 9.36
C GLY A 21 6.17 26.86 8.33
N ALA A 22 6.32 25.60 8.72
CA ALA A 22 6.30 24.49 7.77
C ALA A 22 4.91 23.85 7.73
N ARG A 23 4.32 23.72 6.54
CA ARG A 23 3.15 22.86 6.29
C ARG A 23 3.36 21.54 7.06
N GLN A 24 2.45 21.17 7.97
CA GLN A 24 2.58 19.95 8.80
C GLN A 24 3.00 18.78 7.92
N ALA A 25 4.26 18.36 8.05
CA ALA A 25 4.77 17.21 7.34
C ALA A 25 4.19 15.99 8.06
N LEU A 26 3.48 15.14 7.32
CA LEU A 26 2.89 13.92 7.86
C LEU A 26 3.97 13.10 8.58
N THR A 27 3.78 12.88 9.87
CA THR A 27 4.69 12.07 10.68
C THR A 27 4.44 10.58 10.49
N GLU A 28 5.40 9.74 10.87
CA GLU A 28 5.27 8.27 10.74
C GLU A 28 4.11 7.73 11.57
N GLU A 29 3.95 8.22 12.80
CA GLU A 29 2.86 7.86 13.70
C GLU A 29 1.49 8.28 13.14
N GLU A 30 1.38 9.49 12.61
CA GLU A 30 0.16 9.96 11.95
C GLU A 30 -0.17 9.11 10.71
N ALA A 31 0.83 8.76 9.90
CA ALA A 31 0.64 7.92 8.72
C ALA A 31 0.15 6.51 9.10
N LEU A 32 0.72 5.90 10.15
CA LEU A 32 0.29 4.60 10.66
C LEU A 32 -1.14 4.65 11.21
N ALA A 33 -1.49 5.69 11.98
CA ALA A 33 -2.84 5.87 12.47
C ALA A 33 -3.87 6.00 11.34
N LEU A 34 -3.52 6.71 10.26
CA LEU A 34 -4.36 6.83 9.07
C LEU A 34 -4.50 5.51 8.30
N ILE A 35 -3.44 4.68 8.25
CA ILE A 35 -3.49 3.33 7.67
C ILE A 35 -4.43 2.43 8.47
N ASP A 36 -4.28 2.39 9.80
CA ASP A 36 -5.13 1.57 10.67
C ASP A 36 -6.60 2.02 10.61
N GLN A 37 -6.86 3.33 10.68
CA GLN A 37 -8.22 3.87 10.51
C GLN A 37 -8.86 3.43 9.19
N LYS A 38 -8.08 3.43 8.11
CA LYS A 38 -8.56 3.00 6.79
C LYS A 38 -8.86 1.50 6.74
N LEU A 39 -8.01 0.68 7.34
CA LEU A 39 -8.21 -0.77 7.41
C LEU A 39 -9.39 -1.15 8.31
N ILE A 40 -9.60 -0.43 9.42
CA ILE A 40 -10.81 -0.56 10.25
C ILE A 40 -12.06 -0.28 9.42
N ARG A 41 -12.06 0.84 8.67
CA ARG A 41 -13.20 1.23 7.82
C ARG A 41 -13.53 0.20 6.74
N LEU A 42 -12.53 -0.54 6.28
CA LEU A 42 -12.68 -1.61 5.28
C LEU A 42 -12.88 -2.99 5.89
N GLU A 43 -13.05 -3.07 7.22
CA GLU A 43 -13.20 -4.31 7.98
C GLU A 43 -12.09 -5.33 7.68
N ALA A 44 -10.87 -4.82 7.44
CA ALA A 44 -9.72 -5.64 7.13
C ALA A 44 -9.25 -6.45 8.35
N THR A 45 -8.67 -7.61 8.08
CA THR A 45 -8.22 -8.53 9.13
C THR A 45 -7.02 -7.99 9.89
N LEU A 46 -6.71 -8.57 11.05
CA LEU A 46 -5.49 -8.23 11.80
C LEU A 46 -4.22 -8.53 10.98
N GLU A 47 -4.26 -9.58 10.15
CA GLU A 47 -3.14 -9.93 9.26
C GLU A 47 -2.92 -8.86 8.19
N ASP A 48 -3.99 -8.32 7.61
CA ASP A 48 -3.91 -7.22 6.64
C ASP A 48 -3.31 -5.96 7.27
N ARG A 49 -3.64 -5.69 8.54
CA ARG A 49 -3.08 -4.56 9.30
C ARG A 49 -1.59 -4.69 9.52
N ALA A 50 -1.16 -5.83 10.07
CA ALA A 50 0.26 -6.09 10.29
C ALA A 50 1.05 -5.99 8.97
N ALA A 51 0.55 -6.59 7.90
CA ALA A 51 1.23 -6.56 6.61
C ALA A 51 1.32 -5.13 6.01
N ALA A 52 0.26 -4.32 6.14
CA ALA A 52 0.26 -2.95 5.66
C ALA A 52 1.22 -2.04 6.46
N GLU A 53 1.26 -2.21 7.79
CA GLU A 53 2.21 -1.52 8.65
C GLU A 53 3.66 -1.87 8.30
N GLU A 54 3.96 -3.16 8.15
CA GLU A 54 5.31 -3.61 7.80
C GLU A 54 5.72 -3.16 6.39
N ALA A 55 4.79 -3.13 5.43
CA ALA A 55 5.05 -2.60 4.10
C ALA A 55 5.35 -1.09 4.14
N PHE A 56 4.60 -0.33 4.94
CA PHE A 56 4.86 1.09 5.18
C PHE A 56 6.25 1.31 5.81
N GLN A 57 6.56 0.58 6.88
CA GLN A 57 7.85 0.67 7.56
C GLN A 57 9.02 0.34 6.63
N ALA A 58 8.89 -0.65 5.75
CA ALA A 58 9.92 -0.99 4.77
C ALA A 58 10.20 0.17 3.79
N LEU A 59 9.17 0.89 3.35
CA LEU A 59 9.33 2.08 2.49
C LEU A 59 10.05 3.22 3.23
N VAL A 60 9.66 3.47 4.48
CA VAL A 60 10.31 4.48 5.33
C VAL A 60 11.78 4.12 5.59
N GLN A 61 12.08 2.85 5.89
CA GLN A 61 13.46 2.35 6.04
C GLN A 61 14.27 2.53 4.76
N ALA A 62 13.65 2.36 3.59
CA ALA A 62 14.25 2.68 2.29
C ALA A 62 14.37 4.18 2.00
N ARG A 63 14.15 5.05 3.01
CA ARG A 63 14.22 6.50 2.94
C ARG A 63 13.21 7.13 1.97
N VAL A 64 12.12 6.43 1.66
CA VAL A 64 10.96 7.02 0.98
C VAL A 64 10.31 8.01 1.94
N ARG A 65 9.92 9.19 1.43
CA ARG A 65 9.25 10.20 2.27
C ARG A 65 7.97 9.62 2.87
N VAL A 66 7.73 9.86 4.16
CA VAL A 66 6.57 9.36 4.91
C VAL A 66 5.25 9.59 4.17
N GLN A 67 5.04 10.80 3.64
CA GLN A 67 3.85 11.13 2.84
C GLN A 67 3.70 10.26 1.59
N ASN A 68 4.80 9.93 0.90
CA ASN A 68 4.78 9.07 -0.28
C ASN A 68 4.57 7.61 0.09
N ALA A 69 5.23 7.12 1.15
CA ALA A 69 5.04 5.78 1.67
C ALA A 69 3.58 5.55 2.08
N TYR A 70 3.00 6.50 2.83
CA TYR A 70 1.59 6.49 3.19
C TYR A 70 0.69 6.42 1.95
N ARG A 71 0.92 7.28 0.95
CA ARG A 71 0.12 7.28 -0.27
C ARG A 71 0.17 5.93 -1.00
N ILE A 72 1.36 5.35 -1.16
CA ILE A 72 1.52 4.05 -1.86
C ILE A 72 0.73 2.96 -1.14
N VAL A 73 0.85 2.87 0.19
CA VAL A 73 0.14 1.86 0.99
C VAL A 73 -1.36 2.14 1.01
N SER A 74 -1.77 3.41 1.11
CA SER A 74 -3.17 3.82 1.02
C SER A 74 -3.81 3.42 -0.31
N ASP A 75 -3.15 3.72 -1.43
CA ASP A 75 -3.63 3.37 -2.78
C ASP A 75 -3.79 1.84 -2.93
N ALA A 76 -2.84 1.08 -2.37
CA ALA A 76 -2.89 -0.38 -2.33
C ALA A 76 -4.10 -0.89 -1.52
N ILE A 77 -4.32 -0.35 -0.31
CA ILE A 77 -5.45 -0.71 0.56
C ILE A 77 -6.80 -0.40 -0.12
N GLU A 78 -6.94 0.82 -0.67
CA GLU A 78 -8.16 1.26 -1.35
C GLU A 78 -8.49 0.43 -2.59
N GLY A 79 -7.47 0.05 -3.35
CA GLY A 79 -7.63 -0.81 -4.52
C GLY A 79 -7.90 -2.28 -4.16
N GLY A 80 -7.86 -2.63 -2.87
CA GLY A 80 -8.23 -3.94 -2.36
C GLY A 80 -7.07 -4.93 -2.22
N LEU A 81 -5.81 -4.46 -2.26
CA LEU A 81 -4.66 -5.30 -1.92
C LEU A 81 -4.72 -5.70 -0.45
N ARG A 82 -4.27 -6.92 -0.15
CA ARG A 82 -4.38 -7.56 1.17
C ARG A 82 -3.01 -8.06 1.64
N ALA A 83 -2.99 -8.80 2.73
CA ALA A 83 -1.76 -9.23 3.41
C ALA A 83 -0.68 -9.80 2.47
N LYS A 84 -1.08 -10.64 1.51
CA LYS A 84 -0.17 -11.26 0.54
C LYS A 84 0.56 -10.21 -0.31
N GLU A 85 -0.18 -9.26 -0.88
CA GLU A 85 0.42 -8.24 -1.76
C GLU A 85 1.22 -7.21 -0.97
N MET A 86 0.78 -6.88 0.26
CA MET A 86 1.55 -6.03 1.18
C MET A 86 2.88 -6.68 1.59
N THR A 87 2.85 -7.99 1.88
CA THR A 87 4.07 -8.77 2.19
C THR A 87 5.02 -8.79 1.00
N ALA A 88 4.50 -8.92 -0.22
CA ALA A 88 5.30 -8.86 -1.43
C ALA A 88 5.90 -7.45 -1.64
N LEU A 89 5.15 -6.39 -1.35
CA LEU A 89 5.61 -4.99 -1.43
C LEU A 89 6.76 -4.74 -0.44
N ARG A 90 6.60 -5.19 0.81
CA ARG A 90 7.64 -5.17 1.85
C ARG A 90 8.91 -5.88 1.37
N THR A 91 8.77 -7.11 0.89
CA THR A 91 9.89 -7.97 0.49
C THR A 91 10.65 -7.37 -0.70
N GLN A 92 9.93 -6.86 -1.71
CA GLN A 92 10.55 -6.21 -2.86
C GLN A 92 11.31 -4.93 -2.45
N THR A 93 10.71 -4.13 -1.58
CA THR A 93 11.33 -2.89 -1.07
C THR A 93 12.62 -3.21 -0.32
N GLN A 94 12.59 -4.19 0.58
CA GLN A 94 13.77 -4.64 1.34
C GLN A 94 14.86 -5.21 0.41
N ALA A 95 14.48 -6.01 -0.59
CA ALA A 95 15.44 -6.55 -1.55
C ALA A 95 16.14 -5.44 -2.35
N LYS A 96 15.41 -4.39 -2.75
CA LYS A 96 15.99 -3.23 -3.45
C LYS A 96 16.90 -2.40 -2.55
N LEU A 97 16.49 -2.17 -1.31
CA LEU A 97 17.31 -1.50 -0.31
C LEU A 97 18.63 -2.27 -0.08
N ALA A 98 18.55 -3.59 0.07
CA ALA A 98 19.72 -4.46 0.22
C ALA A 98 20.62 -4.46 -1.03
N ALA A 99 20.06 -4.28 -2.22
CA ALA A 99 20.79 -4.12 -3.46
C ALA A 99 21.39 -2.70 -3.65
N GLY A 100 21.24 -1.80 -2.67
CA GLY A 100 21.79 -0.44 -2.72
C GLY A 100 20.98 0.53 -3.60
N ALA A 101 19.72 0.22 -3.89
CA ALA A 101 18.86 1.11 -4.66
C ALA A 101 18.62 2.44 -3.93
N SER A 102 18.46 3.52 -4.70
CA SER A 102 18.14 4.82 -4.12
C SER A 102 16.70 4.86 -3.58
N SER A 103 16.39 5.84 -2.73
CA SER A 103 15.02 6.02 -2.24
C SER A 103 14.01 6.27 -3.36
N GLY A 104 14.41 7.00 -4.40
CA GLY A 104 13.59 7.21 -5.60
C GLY A 104 13.29 5.90 -6.34
N ASP A 105 14.31 5.04 -6.52
CA ASP A 105 14.14 3.74 -7.18
C ASP A 105 13.24 2.79 -6.40
N CYS A 106 13.34 2.81 -5.06
CA CYS A 106 12.46 2.07 -4.17
C CYS A 106 11.02 2.58 -4.25
N GLU A 107 10.82 3.91 -4.23
CA GLU A 107 9.50 4.53 -4.34
C GLU A 107 8.82 4.20 -5.69
N ASP A 108 9.55 4.33 -6.80
CA ASP A 108 9.00 4.11 -8.13
C ASP A 108 8.71 2.63 -8.40
N ALA A 109 9.56 1.73 -7.90
CA ALA A 109 9.29 0.29 -7.94
C ALA A 109 8.04 -0.08 -7.14
N ALA A 110 7.89 0.47 -5.93
CA ALA A 110 6.74 0.24 -5.08
C ALA A 110 5.44 0.71 -5.76
N LYS A 111 5.44 1.91 -6.34
CA LYS A 111 4.30 2.41 -7.13
C LYS A 111 3.98 1.52 -8.33
N ALA A 112 5.01 1.10 -9.07
CA ALA A 112 4.84 0.24 -10.25
C ALA A 112 4.21 -1.10 -9.86
N MET A 113 4.70 -1.71 -8.79
CA MET A 113 4.17 -2.96 -8.26
C MET A 113 2.70 -2.82 -7.82
N VAL A 114 2.36 -1.79 -7.05
CA VAL A 114 0.97 -1.56 -6.63
C VAL A 114 0.05 -1.40 -7.85
N ARG A 115 0.46 -0.60 -8.84
CA ARG A 115 -0.32 -0.41 -10.08
C ARG A 115 -0.52 -1.70 -10.85
N GLU A 116 0.50 -2.53 -10.94
CA GLU A 116 0.43 -3.82 -11.64
C GLU A 116 -0.52 -4.79 -10.93
N GLN A 117 -0.40 -4.91 -9.61
CA GLN A 117 -1.27 -5.77 -8.80
C GLN A 117 -2.74 -5.33 -8.90
N LEU A 118 -3.01 -4.03 -8.86
CA LEU A 118 -4.37 -3.50 -9.02
C LEU A 118 -4.94 -3.78 -10.42
N ARG A 119 -4.13 -3.67 -11.48
CA ARG A 119 -4.55 -4.04 -12.84
C ARG A 119 -4.84 -5.53 -12.96
N ALA A 120 -3.99 -6.38 -12.41
CA ALA A 120 -4.19 -7.83 -12.42
C ALA A 120 -5.49 -8.21 -11.71
N MET A 121 -5.77 -7.58 -10.56
CA MET A 121 -7.01 -7.79 -9.81
C MET A 121 -8.25 -7.36 -10.61
N GLU A 122 -8.19 -6.22 -11.30
CA GLU A 122 -9.30 -5.75 -12.14
C GLU A 122 -9.56 -6.65 -13.36
N GLN A 123 -8.49 -7.19 -13.96
CA GLN A 123 -8.61 -8.16 -15.05
C GLN A 123 -9.27 -9.48 -14.59
N LEU A 124 -8.92 -9.97 -13.40
CA LEU A 124 -9.55 -11.16 -12.81
C LEU A 124 -11.04 -10.92 -12.52
N ARG A 125 -11.39 -9.72 -12.03
CA ARG A 125 -12.80 -9.34 -11.79
C ARG A 125 -13.62 -9.25 -13.08
N THR A 126 -13.04 -8.69 -14.14
CA THR A 126 -13.72 -8.55 -15.44
C THR A 126 -13.90 -9.91 -16.14
N GLN A 127 -12.86 -10.76 -16.16
CA GLN A 127 -12.96 -12.12 -16.71
C GLN A 127 -14.00 -13.00 -15.97
N SER A 128 -14.07 -12.87 -14.64
CA SER A 128 -15.05 -13.62 -13.83
C SER A 128 -16.50 -13.19 -14.14
N LYS A 129 -16.73 -11.90 -14.43
CA LYS A 129 -18.06 -11.40 -14.82
C LYS A 129 -18.50 -11.93 -16.19
N ASP A 130 -17.59 -12.06 -17.14
CA ASP A 130 -17.90 -12.58 -18.47
C ASP A 130 -18.18 -14.10 -18.45
N GLN A 131 -17.48 -14.88 -17.62
CA GLN A 131 -17.81 -16.30 -17.43
C GLN A 131 -19.18 -16.51 -16.79
N THR A 132 -19.58 -15.66 -15.84
CA THR A 132 -20.89 -15.77 -15.19
C THR A 132 -22.04 -15.44 -16.15
N LYS A 133 -21.83 -14.54 -17.13
CA LYS A 133 -22.84 -14.20 -18.15
C LYS A 133 -23.01 -15.27 -19.24
N THR A 134 -22.02 -16.14 -19.43
CA THR A 134 -22.06 -17.19 -20.46
C THR A 134 -22.54 -18.54 -19.91
N GLY A 135 -22.68 -18.67 -18.59
CA GLY A 135 -23.14 -19.90 -17.91
C GLY A 135 -24.66 -20.10 -17.86
N GLU A 136 -25.47 -19.11 -18.26
CA GLU A 136 -26.93 -19.23 -18.32
C GLU A 136 -27.41 -19.62 -19.72
N SER A 137 -26.79 -20.65 -20.31
CA SER A 137 -27.38 -21.39 -21.43
C SER A 137 -27.78 -22.76 -20.92
N LYS A 138 -29.09 -22.93 -20.70
CA LYS A 138 -29.78 -24.20 -20.43
C LYS A 138 -29.14 -25.37 -21.22
N PRO A 139 -28.89 -26.55 -20.61
CA PRO A 139 -28.67 -27.76 -21.36
C PRO A 139 -30.03 -28.25 -21.90
N GLY A 140 -30.38 -27.79 -23.11
CA GLY A 140 -31.59 -28.20 -23.81
C GLY A 140 -31.30 -28.35 -25.28
N MET A 141 -31.26 -29.62 -25.73
CA MET A 141 -31.25 -30.12 -27.10
C MET A 141 -29.90 -30.17 -27.85
N PRO A 142 -29.50 -31.37 -28.33
CA PRO A 142 -28.71 -31.47 -29.55
C PRO A 142 -29.67 -31.33 -30.74
N GLU A 143 -29.67 -30.18 -31.42
CA GLU A 143 -30.33 -30.09 -32.73
C GLU A 143 -29.38 -30.63 -33.80
N SER A 144 -29.87 -31.70 -34.42
CA SER A 144 -29.22 -32.52 -35.44
C SER A 144 -28.86 -31.72 -36.69
N ALA A 145 -27.77 -32.15 -37.32
CA ALA A 145 -27.14 -31.57 -38.50
C ALA A 145 -28.09 -31.37 -39.69
N GLY A 146 -28.17 -30.14 -40.19
CA GLY A 146 -28.58 -29.83 -41.55
C GLY A 146 -27.35 -29.73 -42.46
N SER A 147 -26.90 -30.85 -43.01
CA SER A 147 -25.92 -30.88 -44.09
C SER A 147 -26.63 -31.17 -45.41
N GLY A 148 -26.72 -30.17 -46.27
CA GLY A 148 -27.21 -30.35 -47.64
C GLY A 148 -26.19 -31.08 -48.51
N SER A 149 -26.66 -31.97 -49.38
CA SER A 149 -25.99 -32.35 -50.63
C SER A 149 -27.00 -33.04 -51.55
N GLY A 150 -27.04 -32.59 -52.80
CA GLY A 150 -28.18 -32.74 -53.69
C GLY A 150 -28.23 -33.98 -54.58
N LYS A 151 -29.32 -34.03 -55.36
CA LYS A 151 -29.36 -34.32 -56.80
C LYS A 151 -30.76 -34.01 -57.32
#